data_AF-A0A521M241-F1
#
_entry.id   AF-A0A521M241-F1
#
_cell.length_a   1.000
_cell.length_b   1.000
_cell.length_c   1.000
_cell.angle_alpha   90.00
_cell.angle_beta   90.00
_cell.angle_gamma   90.00
#
_symmetry.space_group_name_H-M   'P 1'
#
loop_
_entity.id
_entity.type
_entity.pdbx_description
1 polymer ?
#
loop_
_entity_poly.entity_id
_entity_poly.type
_entity_poly.pdbx_seq_one_letter_code
_entity_poly.pdbx_strand_id
1 'polypeptide(L)'
;MGWSKCPIDEVPAEVLAERPPAPRKRTLARKKYDYERHLARWGNHADAAARTGVDERTARRWRAEPGFRARCDLALKFYRETIEMETHRRVETPQVKPIWYRGRQVGHIRRFNDRLLLRLIARMPLPPEND
;
A
#
# COMPACT_ATOMS: atom_id res chain seq x y z
N MET A 1 36.94 -4.99 5.09
CA MET A 1 36.78 -5.59 3.75
C MET A 1 36.11 -4.56 2.85
N GLY A 2 36.91 -3.80 2.12
CA GLY A 2 36.42 -2.79 1.17
C GLY A 2 36.00 -3.50 -0.12
N TRP A 3 34.78 -3.24 -0.56
CA TRP A 3 34.34 -3.67 -1.89
C TRP A 3 35.07 -2.78 -2.90
N SER A 4 36.14 -3.30 -3.49
CA SER A 4 36.79 -2.62 -4.61
C SER A 4 35.80 -2.57 -5.76
N LYS A 5 35.45 -1.37 -6.22
CA LYS A 5 34.66 -1.20 -7.44
C LYS A 5 35.59 -1.54 -8.60
N CYS A 6 35.63 -2.81 -9.02
CA CYS A 6 36.24 -3.13 -10.30
C CYS A 6 35.50 -2.32 -11.38
N PRO A 7 36.18 -1.45 -12.13
CA PRO A 7 35.61 -0.81 -13.30
C PRO A 7 35.07 -1.90 -14.24
N ILE A 8 33.89 -1.68 -14.82
CA ILE A 8 33.27 -2.66 -15.75
C ILE A 8 34.23 -3.01 -16.90
N ASP A 9 35.10 -2.08 -17.27
CA ASP A 9 36.11 -2.21 -18.33
C ASP A 9 37.28 -3.16 -17.97
N GLU A 10 37.45 -3.50 -16.69
CA GLU A 10 38.47 -4.45 -16.20
C GLU A 10 37.90 -5.86 -15.96
N VAL A 11 36.60 -6.08 -16.19
CA VAL A 11 36.00 -7.41 -16.08
C VAL A 11 36.44 -8.25 -17.28
N PRO A 12 37.11 -9.41 -17.08
CA PRO A 12 37.57 -10.25 -18.19
C PRO A 12 36.40 -10.59 -19.13
N ALA A 13 36.66 -10.56 -20.44
CA ALA A 13 35.64 -10.82 -21.45
C ALA A 13 34.98 -12.20 -21.27
N GLU A 14 35.72 -13.16 -20.71
CA GLU A 14 35.25 -14.50 -20.37
C GLU A 14 34.14 -14.47 -19.31
N VAL A 15 34.27 -13.61 -18.28
CA VAL A 15 33.28 -13.45 -17.21
C VAL A 15 32.02 -12.75 -17.72
N LEU A 16 32.15 -11.82 -18.66
CA LEU A 16 31.01 -11.19 -19.32
C LEU A 16 30.30 -12.14 -20.29
N ALA A 17 31.05 -13.09 -20.87
CA ALA A 17 30.52 -14.12 -21.76
C ALA A 17 29.86 -15.29 -21.00
N GLU A 18 30.22 -15.50 -19.72
CA GLU A 18 29.55 -16.46 -18.86
C GLU A 18 28.07 -16.09 -18.65
N ARG A 19 27.17 -17.00 -19.03
CA ARG A 19 25.76 -16.83 -18.76
C ARG A 19 25.55 -16.77 -17.25
N PRO A 20 24.94 -15.71 -16.68
CA PRO A 20 24.74 -15.62 -15.26
C PRO A 20 23.90 -16.80 -14.76
N PRO A 21 24.20 -17.33 -13.56
CA PRO A 21 23.43 -18.42 -12.99
C PRO A 21 21.96 -17.99 -12.86
N ALA A 22 21.05 -18.96 -13.02
CA ALA A 22 19.63 -18.69 -12.88
C ALA A 22 19.35 -18.04 -11.50
N PRO A 23 18.50 -16.99 -11.44
CA PRO A 23 18.21 -16.32 -10.19
C PRO A 23 17.61 -17.32 -9.19
N ARG A 24 18.03 -17.21 -7.93
CA ARG A 24 17.53 -18.09 -6.86
C ARG A 24 16.01 -17.95 -6.75
N LYS A 25 15.29 -19.09 -6.73
CA LYS A 25 13.84 -19.10 -6.50
C LYS A 25 13.53 -18.46 -5.15
N ARG A 26 12.51 -17.61 -5.10
CA ARG A 26 12.07 -16.99 -3.83
C ARG A 26 11.63 -18.07 -2.85
N THR A 27 12.15 -18.00 -1.62
CA THR A 27 11.73 -18.86 -0.52
C THR A 27 10.27 -18.58 -0.14
N LEU A 28 9.61 -19.57 0.47
CA LEU A 28 8.24 -19.42 0.96
C LEU A 28 8.10 -18.24 1.94
N ALA A 29 9.06 -18.10 2.85
CA ALA A 29 9.10 -16.99 3.81
C ALA A 29 9.15 -15.63 3.11
N ARG A 30 9.95 -15.51 2.04
CA ARG A 30 10.03 -14.28 1.25
C ARG A 30 8.72 -13.97 0.54
N LYS A 31 8.06 -14.98 -0.04
CA LYS A 31 6.74 -14.80 -0.67
C LYS A 31 5.68 -14.34 0.34
N LYS A 32 5.66 -14.93 1.54
CA LYS A 32 4.75 -14.53 2.63
C LYS A 32 5.00 -13.08 3.07
N TYR A 33 6.27 -12.71 3.25
CA TYR A 33 6.66 -11.33 3.56
C TYR A 33 6.23 -10.33 2.47
N ASP A 34 6.50 -10.65 1.18
CA ASP A 34 6.09 -9.80 0.07
C ASP A 34 4.56 -9.65 0.02
N TYR A 35 3.83 -10.71 0.35
CA TYR A 35 2.36 -10.70 0.41
C TYR A 35 1.85 -9.74 1.47
N GLU A 36 2.36 -9.84 2.69
CA GLU A 36 2.00 -8.93 3.79
C GLU A 36 2.34 -7.47 3.46
N ARG A 37 3.50 -7.24 2.83
CA ARG A 37 3.88 -5.90 2.38
C ARG A 37 2.89 -5.33 1.37
N HIS A 38 2.44 -6.14 0.41
CA HIS A 38 1.42 -5.70 -0.53
C HIS A 38 0.06 -5.49 0.14
N LEU A 39 -0.29 -6.33 1.11
CA LEU A 39 -1.53 -6.20 1.86
C LEU A 39 -1.56 -4.90 2.69
N ALA A 40 -0.45 -4.55 3.35
CA ALA A 40 -0.31 -3.31 4.10
C ALA A 40 -0.42 -2.06 3.21
N ARG A 41 -0.02 -2.18 1.93
CA ARG A 41 -0.02 -1.06 0.99
C ARG A 41 -1.36 -0.86 0.27
N TRP A 42 -2.08 -1.94 -0.01
CA TRP A 42 -3.27 -1.90 -0.88
C TRP A 42 -4.56 -2.37 -0.19
N GLY A 43 -4.47 -3.00 0.98
CA GLY A 43 -5.63 -3.38 1.79
C GLY A 43 -6.48 -4.52 1.26
N ASN A 44 -6.03 -5.21 0.20
CA ASN A 44 -6.80 -6.24 -0.48
C ASN A 44 -5.99 -7.53 -0.68
N HIS A 45 -6.58 -8.66 -0.28
CA HIS A 45 -5.97 -9.99 -0.41
C HIS A 45 -5.77 -10.44 -1.86
N ALA A 46 -6.72 -10.12 -2.75
CA ALA A 46 -6.63 -10.48 -4.17
C ALA A 46 -5.50 -9.70 -4.85
N ASP A 47 -5.42 -8.40 -4.60
CA ASP A 47 -4.33 -7.55 -5.12
C ASP A 47 -2.97 -7.97 -4.56
N ALA A 48 -2.90 -8.34 -3.28
CA ALA A 48 -1.67 -8.86 -2.68
C ALA A 48 -1.23 -10.18 -3.32
N ALA A 49 -2.16 -11.10 -3.60
CA ALA A 49 -1.88 -12.36 -4.28
C ALA A 49 -1.37 -12.14 -5.72
N ALA A 50 -2.09 -11.32 -6.49
CA ALA A 50 -1.73 -10.98 -7.87
C ALA A 50 -0.34 -10.33 -7.96
N ARG A 51 -0.05 -9.35 -7.09
CA ARG A 51 1.24 -8.64 -7.09
C ARG A 51 2.42 -9.49 -6.61
N THR A 52 2.16 -10.51 -5.79
CA THR A 52 3.19 -11.47 -5.37
C THR A 52 3.38 -12.63 -6.35
N GLY A 53 2.51 -12.78 -7.34
CA GLY A 53 2.48 -13.94 -8.23
C GLY A 53 2.14 -15.23 -7.48
N VAL A 54 1.31 -15.14 -6.45
CA VAL A 54 0.82 -16.28 -5.67
C VAL A 54 -0.63 -16.53 -6.04
N ASP A 55 -0.97 -17.79 -6.32
CA ASP A 55 -2.34 -18.18 -6.57
C ASP A 55 -3.25 -17.96 -5.35
N GLU A 56 -4.50 -17.56 -5.57
CA GLU A 56 -5.42 -17.18 -4.50
C GLU A 56 -5.70 -18.35 -3.54
N ARG A 57 -5.78 -19.59 -4.05
CA ARG A 57 -5.96 -20.79 -3.22
C ARG A 57 -4.76 -21.01 -2.30
N THR A 58 -3.56 -20.73 -2.80
CA THR A 58 -2.32 -20.80 -2.01
C THR A 58 -2.31 -19.73 -0.91
N ALA A 59 -2.65 -18.48 -1.25
CA ALA A 59 -2.74 -17.41 -0.25
C ALA A 59 -3.82 -17.70 0.80
N ARG A 60 -4.96 -18.26 0.39
CA ARG A 60 -6.02 -18.72 1.30
C ARG A 60 -5.53 -19.80 2.26
N ARG A 61 -4.75 -20.77 1.77
CA ARG A 61 -4.13 -21.82 2.62
C ARG A 61 -3.18 -21.20 3.65
N TRP A 62 -2.34 -20.24 3.26
CA TRP A 62 -1.45 -19.57 4.22
C TRP A 62 -2.22 -18.82 5.30
N ARG A 63 -3.36 -18.19 4.96
CA ARG A 63 -4.22 -17.48 5.93
C ARG A 63 -4.91 -18.40 6.94
N ALA A 64 -4.92 -19.71 6.73
CA ALA A 64 -5.35 -20.67 7.75
C ALA A 64 -4.29 -20.86 8.85
N GLU A 65 -3.02 -20.53 8.58
CA GLU A 65 -1.95 -20.60 9.56
C GLU A 65 -2.02 -19.39 10.53
N PRO A 66 -2.08 -19.60 11.86
CA PRO A 66 -2.30 -18.51 12.83
C PRO A 66 -1.28 -17.38 12.73
N GLY A 67 0.01 -17.71 12.61
CA GLY A 67 1.08 -16.70 12.55
C GLY A 67 1.10 -15.88 11.26
N PHE A 68 0.65 -16.43 10.13
CA PHE A 68 0.51 -15.66 8.90
C PHE A 68 -0.78 -14.83 8.90
N ARG A 69 -1.87 -15.38 9.44
CA ARG A 69 -3.13 -14.67 9.63
C ARG A 69 -2.96 -13.42 10.49
N ALA A 70 -2.31 -13.54 11.65
CA ALA A 70 -2.08 -12.40 12.54
C ALA A 70 -1.28 -11.27 11.86
N ARG A 71 -0.27 -11.62 11.05
CA ARG A 71 0.49 -10.63 10.26
C ARG A 71 -0.35 -9.98 9.16
N CYS A 72 -1.24 -10.75 8.53
CA CYS A 72 -2.20 -10.20 7.57
C CYS A 72 -3.18 -9.23 8.23
N ASP A 73 -3.71 -9.59 9.40
CA ASP A 73 -4.65 -8.74 10.15
C ASP A 73 -3.97 -7.43 10.59
N LEU A 74 -2.71 -7.51 11.04
CA LEU A 74 -1.89 -6.35 11.35
C LEU A 74 -1.63 -5.47 10.11
N ALA A 75 -1.30 -6.07 8.97
CA ALA A 75 -1.12 -5.35 7.72
C ALA A 75 -2.41 -4.60 7.29
N LEU A 76 -3.58 -5.25 7.41
CA LEU A 76 -4.86 -4.61 7.14
C LEU A 76 -5.17 -3.48 8.13
N LYS A 77 -4.78 -3.62 9.39
CA LYS A 77 -4.89 -2.55 10.39
C LYS A 77 -4.09 -1.31 9.97
N PHE A 78 -2.83 -1.48 9.57
CA PHE A 78 -2.00 -0.37 9.07
C PHE A 78 -2.58 0.30 7.83
N TYR A 79 -3.13 -0.48 6.89
CA TYR A 79 -3.79 0.09 5.72
C TYR A 79 -5.02 0.92 6.11
N ARG A 80 -5.84 0.43 7.04
CA ARG A 80 -7.01 1.17 7.54
C ARG A 80 -6.60 2.49 8.21
N GLU A 81 -5.59 2.46 9.08
CA GLU A 81 -5.03 3.68 9.71
C GLU A 81 -4.53 4.68 8.66
N THR A 82 -3.88 4.20 7.59
CA THR A 82 -3.42 5.04 6.48
C THR A 82 -4.59 5.72 5.76
N ILE A 83 -5.66 4.97 5.47
CA ILE A 83 -6.88 5.51 4.83
C ILE A 83 -7.61 6.49 5.75
N GLU A 84 -7.64 6.24 7.06
CA GLU A 84 -8.23 7.15 8.05
C GLU A 84 -7.46 8.47 8.08
N MET A 85 -6.13 8.42 8.15
CA MET A 85 -5.28 9.62 8.09
C MET A 85 -5.52 10.44 6.81
N GLU A 86 -5.57 9.78 5.65
CA GLU A 86 -5.89 10.44 4.38
C GLU A 86 -7.31 11.01 4.35
N THR A 87 -8.25 10.34 5.01
CA THR A 87 -9.64 10.82 5.13
C THR A 87 -9.70 12.10 5.95
N HIS A 88 -9.02 12.15 7.11
CA HIS A 88 -8.88 13.35 7.92
C HIS A 88 -8.29 14.51 7.12
N ARG A 89 -7.16 14.30 6.43
CA ARG A 89 -6.52 15.34 5.59
C ARG A 89 -7.47 15.91 4.53
N ARG A 90 -8.29 15.06 3.90
CA ARG A 90 -9.25 15.49 2.87
C ARG A 90 -10.45 16.24 3.42
N VAL A 91 -10.84 15.96 4.67
CA VAL A 91 -11.90 16.71 5.36
C VAL A 91 -11.38 18.09 5.77
N GLU A 92 -10.15 18.15 6.30
CA GLU A 92 -9.49 19.42 6.68
C GLU A 92 -9.14 20.30 5.48
N THR A 93 -8.73 19.68 4.36
CA THR A 93 -8.30 20.40 3.16
C THR A 93 -9.32 20.22 2.03
N PRO A 94 -10.35 21.08 1.93
CA PRO A 94 -11.35 21.00 0.87
C PRO A 94 -10.74 21.25 -0.51
N GLN A 95 -11.28 20.57 -1.52
CA GLN A 95 -10.86 20.82 -2.90
C GLN A 95 -11.37 22.18 -3.37
N VAL A 96 -10.46 23.01 -3.87
CA VAL A 96 -10.77 24.31 -4.48
C VAL A 96 -10.82 24.12 -6.00
N LYS A 97 -11.95 24.44 -6.62
CA LYS A 97 -12.09 24.41 -8.09
C LYS A 97 -12.37 25.82 -8.61
N PRO A 98 -11.67 26.29 -9.66
CA PRO A 98 -12.00 27.55 -10.28
C PRO A 98 -13.35 27.46 -10.99
N ILE A 99 -14.17 28.49 -10.85
CA ILE A 99 -15.41 28.64 -11.61
C ILE A 99 -15.12 29.52 -12.82
N TRP A 100 -15.50 29.02 -14.00
CA TRP A 100 -15.35 29.72 -15.26
C TRP A 100 -16.72 30.09 -15.82
N TYR A 101 -16.85 31.31 -16.30
CA TYR A 101 -18.03 31.78 -17.01
C TYR A 101 -17.60 32.57 -18.24
N ARG A 102 -18.07 32.14 -19.42
CA ARG A 102 -17.72 32.75 -20.72
C ARG A 102 -16.21 32.95 -20.93
N GLY A 103 -15.41 31.93 -20.58
CA GLY A 103 -13.95 31.96 -20.74
C GLY A 103 -13.19 32.82 -19.72
N ARG A 104 -13.87 33.46 -18.76
CA ARG A 104 -13.23 34.19 -17.67
C ARG A 104 -13.40 33.43 -16.37
N GLN A 105 -12.32 33.36 -15.58
CA GLN A 105 -12.40 32.84 -14.22
C GLN A 105 -13.16 33.86 -13.36
N VAL A 106 -14.32 33.47 -12.85
CA VAL A 106 -15.22 34.34 -12.06
C VAL A 106 -15.11 34.08 -10.56
N GLY A 107 -14.42 33.03 -10.14
CA GLY A 107 -14.21 32.74 -8.73
C GLY A 107 -13.68 31.34 -8.45
N HIS A 108 -13.90 30.89 -7.21
CA HIS A 108 -13.53 29.57 -6.74
C HIS A 108 -14.67 28.96 -5.91
N ILE A 109 -14.90 27.67 -6.05
CA ILE A 109 -15.79 26.89 -5.17
C ILE A 109 -14.96 25.93 -4.32
N ARG A 110 -15.22 25.92 -3.01
CA ARG A 110 -14.68 24.92 -2.08
C ARG A 110 -15.68 23.78 -1.97
N ARG A 111 -15.25 22.56 -2.25
CA ARG A 111 -16.07 21.36 -2.11
C ARG A 111 -15.60 20.56 -0.91
N PHE A 112 -16.44 20.51 0.11
CA PHE A 112 -16.30 19.58 1.23
C PHE A 112 -16.93 18.24 0.85
N ASN A 113 -16.41 17.15 1.43
CA ASN A 113 -16.95 15.81 1.21
C ASN A 113 -17.65 15.35 2.49
N ASP A 114 -18.91 15.74 2.63
CA ASP A 114 -19.71 15.49 3.84
C ASP A 114 -19.85 13.99 4.13
N ARG A 115 -19.76 13.12 3.12
CA ARG A 115 -19.74 11.67 3.32
C ARG A 115 -18.53 11.19 4.10
N LEU A 116 -17.35 11.80 3.88
CA LEU A 116 -16.16 11.48 4.66
C LEU A 116 -16.31 11.98 6.10
N LEU A 117 -16.84 13.21 6.28
CA LEU A 117 -17.10 13.77 7.60
C LEU A 117 -18.07 12.89 8.40
N LEU A 118 -19.22 12.54 7.82
CA LEU A 118 -20.20 11.66 8.46
C LEU A 118 -19.62 10.29 8.83
N ARG A 119 -18.76 9.73 7.98
CA ARG A 119 -18.09 8.46 8.26
C ARG A 119 -17.11 8.54 9.43
N LEU A 120 -16.41 9.67 9.58
CA LEU A 120 -15.56 9.92 10.75
C LEU A 120 -16.40 10.09 12.02
N ILE A 121 -17.48 10.86 11.97
CA ILE A 121 -18.39 11.06 13.11
C ILE A 121 -18.99 9.73 13.58
N ALA A 122 -19.48 8.90 12.66
CA ALA A 122 -20.07 7.59 13.01
C ALA A 122 -19.08 6.62 13.69
N ARG A 123 -17.77 6.89 13.63
CA ARG A 123 -16.72 6.09 14.27
C ARG A 123 -16.34 6.61 15.66
N MET A 124 -16.70 7.86 15.99
CA MET A 124 -16.49 8.39 17.32
C MET A 124 -17.48 7.76 18.30
N PRO A 125 -17.07 7.46 19.54
CA PRO A 125 -18.03 7.11 20.58
C PRO A 125 -18.97 8.29 20.77
N LEU A 126 -20.28 8.01 20.93
CA LEU A 126 -21.23 9.04 21.30
C LEU A 126 -20.78 9.68 22.62
N PRO A 127 -20.91 11.01 22.77
CA PRO A 127 -20.68 11.63 24.06
C PRO A 127 -21.59 10.97 25.11
N PRO A 128 -21.15 10.84 26.36
CA PRO A 128 -22.01 10.36 27.43
C PRO A 128 -23.26 11.25 27.49
N GLU A 129 -24.44 10.63 27.65
CA GLU A 129 -25.65 11.38 27.99
C GLU A 129 -25.39 12.09 29.33
N ASN A 130 -25.65 13.41 29.35
CA ASN A 130 -25.64 14.14 30.60
C ASN A 130 -26.94 13.76 31.34
N ASP A 131 -26.84 12.84 32.30
CA ASP A 131 -27.84 12.61 33.35
C ASP A 131 -27.92 13.80 34.32
#